data_AF-A0A836RT61-F1
#
_entry.id   AF-A0A836RT61-F1
#
_cell.length_a   1.000
_cell.length_b   1.000
_cell.length_c   1.000
_cell.angle_alpha   90.00
_cell.angle_beta   90.00
_cell.angle_gamma   90.00
#
_symmetry.space_group_name_H-M   'P 1'
#
loop_
_entity.id
_entity.type
_entity.pdbx_description
1 polymer ?
#
loop_
_entity_poly.entity_id
_entity_poly.type
_entity_poly.pdbx_seq_one_letter_code
_entity_poly.pdbx_strand_id
1 'polypeptide(L)'
;MPGRWTPFIGLLAIAIVSTIYLLFTQQQSVYIPKTDNPAQIYHEACASCHGEQGEGTGFFYPALNDQEFTQETIRKYVTQGELFMPAFTHILADTLDSLVQFVYRKDFKK
;
A
#
# COMPACT_ATOMS: atom_id res chain seq x y z
N MET A 1 -3.91 -44.35 23.67
CA MET A 1 -3.52 -44.67 22.27
C MET A 1 -3.84 -43.45 21.42
N PRO A 2 -2.84 -42.70 20.90
CA PRO A 2 -3.13 -41.56 20.03
C PRO A 2 -3.77 -42.06 18.72
N GLY A 3 -4.88 -41.45 18.32
CA GLY A 3 -5.68 -41.86 17.17
C GLY A 3 -4.93 -41.76 15.85
N ARG A 4 -5.11 -42.77 14.99
CA ARG A 4 -4.47 -43.01 13.68
C ARG A 4 -4.64 -41.90 12.61
N TRP A 5 -5.16 -40.73 12.99
CA TRP A 5 -5.60 -39.64 12.09
C TRP A 5 -4.71 -38.39 12.18
N THR A 6 -3.77 -38.33 13.12
CA THR A 6 -2.83 -37.22 13.29
C THR A 6 -1.95 -36.90 12.06
N PRO A 7 -1.50 -37.84 11.19
CA PRO A 7 -0.64 -37.46 10.07
C PRO A 7 -1.41 -36.75 8.93
N PHE A 8 -2.69 -37.05 8.74
CA PHE A 8 -3.49 -36.46 7.65
C PHE A 8 -3.90 -35.01 7.95
N ILE A 9 -4.18 -34.68 9.21
CA ILE A 9 -4.51 -33.31 9.64
C ILE A 9 -3.29 -32.38 9.49
N GLY A 10 -2.09 -32.88 9.80
CA GLY A 10 -0.84 -32.12 9.63
C GLY A 10 -0.55 -31.76 8.17
N LEU A 11 -0.72 -32.70 7.25
CA LEU A 11 -0.51 -32.46 5.82
C LEU A 11 -1.52 -31.47 5.23
N LEU A 12 -2.79 -31.53 5.66
CA LEU A 12 -3.82 -30.58 5.24
C LEU A 12 -3.51 -29.15 5.71
N ALA A 13 -3.07 -28.98 6.96
CA ALA A 13 -2.71 -27.66 7.50
C ALA A 13 -1.52 -27.05 6.75
N ILE A 14 -0.50 -27.85 6.44
CA ILE A 14 0.67 -27.40 5.67
C ILE A 14 0.27 -26.98 4.25
N ALA A 15 -0.61 -27.73 3.59
CA ALA A 15 -1.10 -27.39 2.25
C ALA A 15 -1.89 -26.07 2.24
N ILE A 16 -2.74 -25.84 3.24
CA ILE A 16 -3.50 -24.59 3.37
C ILE A 16 -2.57 -23.39 3.62
N VAL A 17 -1.63 -23.50 4.56
CA VAL A 17 -0.66 -22.44 4.84
C VAL A 17 0.21 -22.14 3.62
N SER A 18 0.67 -23.17 2.92
CA SER A 18 1.48 -23.01 1.70
C SER A 18 0.68 -22.37 0.57
N THR A 19 -0.60 -22.72 0.42
CA THR A 19 -1.48 -22.12 -0.58
C THR A 19 -1.78 -20.66 -0.25
N ILE A 20 -2.08 -20.34 1.01
CA ILE A 20 -2.27 -18.96 1.47
C ILE A 20 -1.00 -18.14 1.26
N TYR A 21 0.17 -18.71 1.56
CA TYR A 21 1.46 -18.06 1.34
C TYR A 21 1.71 -17.77 -0.15
N LEU A 22 1.45 -18.73 -1.03
CA LEU A 22 1.58 -18.54 -2.49
C LEU A 22 0.60 -17.49 -3.03
N LEU A 23 -0.65 -17.47 -2.54
CA LEU A 23 -1.62 -16.43 -2.90
C LEU A 23 -1.21 -15.05 -2.39
N PHE A 24 -0.64 -14.97 -1.19
CA PHE A 24 -0.17 -13.71 -0.60
C PHE A 24 1.03 -13.12 -1.37
N THR A 25 1.96 -13.96 -1.82
CA THR A 25 3.11 -13.50 -2.62
C THR A 25 2.73 -12.97 -4.01
N GLN A 26 1.64 -13.45 -4.61
CA GLN A 26 1.15 -12.96 -5.90
C GLN A 26 0.42 -11.61 -5.83
N GLN A 27 0.05 -11.13 -4.63
CA GLN A 27 -0.88 -10.01 -4.49
C GLN A 27 -0.22 -8.64 -4.24
N GLN A 28 1.11 -8.56 -4.14
CA GLN A 28 1.80 -7.27 -4.03
C GLN A 28 2.19 -6.75 -5.41
N SER A 29 1.27 -6.03 -6.05
CA SER A 29 1.56 -5.37 -7.32
C SER A 29 2.64 -4.30 -7.10
N VAL A 30 3.85 -4.59 -7.57
CA VAL A 30 4.95 -3.63 -7.55
C VAL A 30 4.57 -2.44 -8.44
N TYR A 31 4.28 -1.28 -7.85
CA TYR A 31 4.08 -0.06 -8.61
C TYR A 31 5.45 0.54 -8.98
N ILE A 32 5.69 0.74 -10.28
CA ILE A 32 6.89 1.39 -10.80
C ILE A 32 6.44 2.64 -11.56
N PRO A 33 6.79 3.86 -11.09
CA PRO A 33 6.40 5.08 -11.77
C PRO A 33 7.07 5.16 -13.15
N LYS A 34 6.28 5.48 -14.19
CA LYS A 34 6.77 5.71 -15.56
C LYS A 34 7.05 7.18 -15.86
N THR A 35 6.84 8.04 -14.86
CA THR A 35 6.86 9.50 -14.94
C THR A 35 7.38 10.03 -13.61
N ASP A 36 7.92 11.24 -13.62
CA ASP A 36 8.27 12.00 -12.42
C ASP A 36 7.14 12.96 -11.98
N ASN A 37 6.05 13.05 -12.77
CA ASN A 37 4.92 13.91 -12.46
C ASN A 37 4.14 13.36 -11.24
N PRO A 38 4.14 14.07 -10.09
CA PRO A 38 3.55 13.56 -8.86
C PRO A 38 2.03 13.46 -8.93
N ALA A 39 1.34 14.28 -9.74
CA ALA A 39 -0.10 14.20 -9.91
C ALA A 39 -0.51 12.92 -10.66
N GLN A 40 0.28 12.52 -11.67
CA GLN A 40 0.03 11.28 -12.38
C GLN A 40 0.32 10.07 -11.50
N ILE A 41 1.41 10.10 -10.72
CA ILE A 41 1.71 9.03 -9.75
C ILE A 41 0.61 8.90 -8.72
N TYR A 42 0.14 10.01 -8.15
CA TYR A 42 -0.96 10.01 -7.18
C TYR A 42 -2.22 9.35 -7.77
N HIS A 43 -2.61 9.75 -8.99
CA HIS A 43 -3.76 9.17 -9.68
C HIS A 43 -3.59 7.65 -9.94
N GLU A 44 -2.40 7.21 -10.36
CA GLU A 44 -2.15 5.80 -10.69
C GLU A 44 -2.01 4.89 -9.45
N ALA A 45 -1.47 5.41 -8.35
CA ALA A 45 -1.01 4.59 -7.21
C ALA A 45 -1.73 4.87 -5.88
N CYS A 46 -2.35 6.04 -5.71
CA CYS A 46 -2.85 6.51 -4.42
C CYS A 46 -4.37 6.76 -4.42
N ALA A 47 -4.90 7.33 -5.52
CA ALA A 47 -6.28 7.80 -5.61
C ALA A 47 -7.33 6.69 -5.44
N SER A 48 -7.02 5.44 -5.81
CA SER A 48 -7.94 4.31 -5.63
C SER A 48 -8.32 4.06 -4.16
N CYS A 49 -7.46 4.46 -3.23
CA CYS A 49 -7.70 4.33 -1.79
C CYS A 49 -7.97 5.70 -1.17
N HIS A 50 -7.14 6.70 -1.46
CA HIS A 50 -7.24 8.02 -0.84
C HIS A 50 -8.22 8.98 -1.52
N GLY A 51 -8.85 8.57 -2.62
CA GLY A 51 -9.75 9.42 -3.41
C GLY A 51 -9.00 10.34 -4.38
N GLU A 52 -9.68 10.79 -5.42
CA GLU A 52 -9.12 11.66 -6.46
C GLU A 52 -8.69 13.03 -5.89
N GLN A 53 -9.40 13.51 -4.86
CA GLN A 53 -9.16 14.78 -4.18
C GLN A 53 -8.54 14.59 -2.78
N GLY A 54 -8.09 13.38 -2.45
CA GLY A 54 -7.58 13.06 -1.11
C GLY A 54 -8.69 13.00 -0.05
N GLU A 55 -9.95 12.79 -0.43
CA GLU A 55 -11.11 12.75 0.46
C GLU A 55 -11.26 11.44 1.24
N GLY A 56 -10.47 10.41 0.91
CA GLY A 56 -10.59 9.08 1.47
C GLY A 56 -11.80 8.31 0.95
N THR A 57 -11.67 7.00 0.77
CA THR A 57 -12.76 6.16 0.24
C THR A 57 -13.45 5.28 1.29
N GLY A 58 -13.14 5.48 2.58
CA GLY A 58 -13.81 4.80 3.68
C GLY A 58 -13.01 4.76 4.98
N PHE A 59 -13.47 3.98 5.96
CA PHE A 59 -12.89 3.94 7.30
C PHE A 59 -11.41 3.51 7.32
N PHE A 60 -10.99 2.64 6.41
CA PHE A 60 -9.60 2.15 6.33
C PHE A 60 -8.69 3.00 5.44
N TYR A 61 -9.26 3.96 4.69
CA TYR A 61 -8.52 4.79 3.74
C TYR A 61 -8.72 6.26 4.10
N PRO A 62 -7.85 6.80 4.97
CA PRO A 62 -8.04 8.12 5.53
C PRO A 62 -7.97 9.20 4.46
N ALA A 63 -8.69 10.28 4.71
CA ALA A 63 -8.57 11.51 3.96
C ALA A 63 -7.17 12.14 4.18
N LEU A 64 -6.60 12.61 3.09
CA LEU A 64 -5.33 13.32 3.03
C LEU A 64 -5.54 14.85 2.96
N ASN A 65 -6.72 15.30 2.55
CA ASN A 65 -7.02 16.71 2.34
C ASN A 65 -7.47 17.47 3.61
N ASP A 66 -7.94 16.77 4.65
CA ASP A 66 -8.46 17.35 5.89
C ASP A 66 -7.55 17.09 7.12
N GLN A 67 -6.47 16.34 6.95
CA GLN A 67 -5.49 16.04 7.99
C GLN A 67 -4.17 16.79 7.79
N GLU A 68 -3.42 16.95 8.87
CA GLU A 68 -2.10 17.58 8.87
C GLU A 68 -1.03 16.51 9.09
N PHE A 69 -0.05 16.44 8.19
CA PHE A 69 1.07 15.51 8.26
C PHE A 69 2.37 16.24 7.98
N THR A 70 3.48 15.74 8.54
CA THR A 70 4.81 16.21 8.14
C THR A 70 5.28 15.48 6.88
N GLN A 71 6.20 16.07 6.12
CA GLN A 71 6.79 15.43 4.95
C GLN A 71 7.51 14.11 5.31
N GLU A 72 8.13 14.05 6.49
CA GLU A 72 8.78 12.85 7.03
C GLU A 72 7.77 11.74 7.28
N THR A 73 6.58 12.10 7.81
CA THR A 73 5.50 11.15 8.06
C THR A 73 4.96 10.58 6.76
N ILE A 74 4.71 11.43 5.77
CA ILE A 74 4.28 11.01 4.42
C ILE A 74 5.33 10.08 3.80
N ARG A 75 6.59 10.48 3.82
CA ARG A 75 7.70 9.67 3.29
C ARG A 75 7.79 8.31 3.97
N LYS A 76 7.69 8.26 5.29
CA LYS A 76 7.71 7.02 6.06
C LYS A 76 6.61 6.08 5.58
N TYR A 77 5.38 6.55 5.47
CA TYR A 77 4.27 5.70 5.05
C TYR A 77 4.34 5.26 3.60
N VAL A 78 4.74 6.15 2.69
CA VAL A 78 4.93 5.78 1.28
C VAL A 78 6.02 4.70 1.14
N THR A 79 7.11 4.79 1.90
CA THR A 79 8.25 3.86 1.76
C THR A 79 8.12 2.57 2.56
N GLN A 80 7.40 2.59 3.69
CA GLN A 80 7.31 1.46 4.62
C GLN A 80 5.94 0.77 4.57
N GLY A 81 4.91 1.48 4.12
CA GLY A 81 3.52 1.06 4.29
C GLY A 81 3.08 1.08 5.75
N GLU A 82 1.79 0.93 5.98
CA GLU A 82 1.21 0.63 7.29
C GLU A 82 -0.17 -0.03 7.08
N LEU A 83 -0.41 -1.15 7.77
CA LEU A 83 -1.65 -1.91 7.69
C LEU A 83 -2.00 -2.32 6.25
N PHE A 84 -2.98 -1.64 5.63
CA PHE A 84 -3.45 -1.90 4.27
C PHE A 84 -2.73 -1.06 3.21
N MET A 85 -1.99 -0.02 3.62
CA MET A 85 -1.18 0.78 2.71
C MET A 85 0.11 0.00 2.39
N PRO A 86 0.33 -0.40 1.13
CA PRO A 86 1.55 -1.11 0.75
C PRO A 86 2.76 -0.16 0.78
N ALA A 87 3.95 -0.75 0.86
CA ALA A 87 5.19 -0.03 0.68
C ALA A 87 5.46 0.21 -0.82
N PHE A 88 5.69 1.46 -1.22
CA PHE A 88 6.01 1.86 -2.59
C PHE A 88 7.53 2.00 -2.78
N THR A 89 8.24 0.89 -2.65
CA THR A 89 9.72 0.84 -2.62
C THR A 89 10.41 1.23 -3.94
N HIS A 90 9.66 1.32 -5.04
CA HIS A 90 10.18 1.69 -6.36
C HIS A 90 9.90 3.15 -6.75
N ILE A 91 9.34 3.94 -5.85
CA ILE A 91 9.28 5.40 -5.99
C ILE A 91 10.56 5.96 -5.35
N LEU A 92 11.51 6.39 -6.18
CA LEU A 92 12.88 6.69 -5.76
C LEU A 92 13.13 8.20 -5.65
N ALA A 93 14.05 8.58 -4.74
CA ALA A 93 14.69 9.90 -4.62
C ALA A 93 13.80 11.09 -5.05
N ASP A 94 14.17 11.82 -6.11
CA ASP A 94 13.51 13.05 -6.56
C ASP A 94 12.01 12.85 -6.87
N THR A 95 11.63 11.67 -7.37
CA THR A 95 10.23 11.32 -7.62
C THR A 95 9.46 11.16 -6.31
N LEU A 96 10.07 10.52 -5.31
CA LEU A 96 9.48 10.41 -3.97
C LEU A 96 9.35 11.78 -3.32
N ASP A 97 10.36 12.64 -3.44
CA ASP A 97 10.36 14.00 -2.89
C ASP A 97 9.24 14.84 -3.51
N SER A 98 9.09 14.78 -4.84
CA SER A 98 8.04 15.48 -5.57
C SER A 98 6.64 14.98 -5.18
N LEU A 99 6.47 13.67 -5.00
CA LEU A 99 5.22 13.07 -4.54
C LEU A 99 4.90 13.47 -3.09
N VAL A 100 5.88 13.41 -2.19
CA VAL A 100 5.72 13.83 -0.80
C VAL A 100 5.30 15.29 -0.72
N GLN A 101 5.94 16.18 -1.51
CA GLN A 101 5.55 17.58 -1.57
C GLN A 101 4.14 17.79 -2.13
N PHE A 102 3.76 17.04 -3.16
CA PHE A 102 2.43 17.12 -3.76
C PHE A 102 1.32 16.76 -2.74
N VAL A 103 1.52 15.66 -1.99
CA VAL A 103 0.61 15.25 -0.91
C VAL A 103 0.61 16.27 0.23
N TYR A 104 1.80 16.73 0.64
CA TYR A 104 1.96 17.71 1.73
C TYR A 104 1.25 19.04 1.43
N ARG A 105 1.37 19.54 0.19
CA ARG A 105 0.68 20.76 -0.26
C ARG A 105 -0.80 20.54 -0.58
N LYS A 106 -1.27 19.29 -0.56
CA LYS A 106 -2.64 18.90 -0.90
C LYS A 106 -3.02 19.36 -2.32
N ASP A 107 -2.09 19.21 -3.27
CA ASP A 107 -2.21 19.63 -4.66
C ASP A 107 -3.13 18.70 -5.50
N PHE A 108 -4.04 17.96 -4.84
CA PHE A 108 -5.07 17.13 -5.48
C PHE A 108 -6.00 18.05 -6.29
N LYS A 109 -6.16 17.80 -7.59
CA LYS A 109 -6.91 18.70 -8.47
C LYS A 109 -8.32 18.97 -7.91
N LYS A 110 -8.77 20.22 -8.00
CA LYS A 110 -10.19 20.58 -7.82
C LYS A 110 -11.01 20.21 -9.06
#